data_AF-A0A563DCL2-F1
#
_entry.id   AF-A0A563DCL2-F1
#
_cell.length_a   1.000
_cell.length_b   1.000
_cell.length_c   1.000
_cell.angle_alpha   90.00
_cell.angle_beta   90.00
_cell.angle_gamma   90.00
#
_symmetry.space_group_name_H-M   'P 1'
#
loop_
_entity.id
_entity.type
_entity.pdbx_description
1 polymer ?
#
loop_
_entity_poly.entity_id
_entity_poly.type
_entity_poly.pdbx_seq_one_letter_code
_entity_poly.pdbx_strand_id
1 'polypeptide(L)'
;MAMFLARLLGRSDDSLLIHTINNFEKTTHSSNVDVVLISDIWKKSHNCIKKLGLDSTDSTPREIYQALINYSDAKNLLKNCEYVAVAIGDEIISLNIKDLKQDKANSSTFEMRSLHFMRQALLNEIEARYVVSSVSRDKLAQLMKWLRHRI
;
A
#
# COMPACT_ATOMS: atom_id res chain seq x y z
N MET A 1 -10.32 4.72 8.71
CA MET A 1 -9.58 4.81 7.44
C MET A 1 -8.09 4.98 7.67
N ALA A 2 -7.68 6.01 8.42
CA ALA A 2 -6.28 6.21 8.82
C ALA A 2 -5.57 4.96 9.38
N MET A 3 -6.24 4.15 10.21
CA MET A 3 -5.67 2.91 10.76
C MET A 3 -5.24 1.92 9.65
N PHE A 4 -6.03 1.78 8.60
CA PHE A 4 -5.71 0.88 7.50
C PHE A 4 -4.50 1.40 6.70
N LEU A 5 -4.45 2.70 6.40
CA LEU A 5 -3.29 3.31 5.72
C LEU A 5 -2.03 3.21 6.59
N ALA A 6 -2.13 3.49 7.89
CA ALA A 6 -1.02 3.34 8.83
C ALA A 6 -0.53 1.88 8.89
N ARG A 7 -1.44 0.91 8.86
CA ARG A 7 -1.11 -0.51 8.77
C ARG A 7 -0.33 -0.85 7.48
N LEU A 8 -0.77 -0.37 6.32
CA LEU A 8 -0.05 -0.59 5.06
C LEU A 8 1.37 0.02 5.10
N LEU A 9 1.51 1.18 5.73
CA LEU A 9 2.79 1.84 5.98
C LEU A 9 3.67 1.13 7.04
N GLY A 10 3.16 0.09 7.71
CA GLY A 10 3.89 -0.63 8.76
C GLY A 10 3.99 0.14 10.08
N ARG A 11 3.02 1.01 10.35
CA ARG A 11 3.00 1.97 11.48
C ARG A 11 1.64 1.97 12.19
N SER A 12 0.99 0.81 12.31
CA SER A 12 -0.35 0.67 12.92
C SER A 12 -0.39 1.02 14.41
N ASP A 13 0.75 0.99 15.09
CA ASP A 13 0.96 1.39 16.49
C ASP A 13 1.18 2.90 16.66
N ASP A 14 1.41 3.62 15.56
CA ASP A 14 1.74 5.03 15.58
C ASP A 14 0.50 5.91 15.70
N SER A 15 0.11 6.17 16.95
CA SER A 15 -1.05 7.01 17.26
C SER A 15 -0.94 8.41 16.67
N LEU A 16 0.26 9.00 16.64
CA LEU A 16 0.49 10.34 16.09
C LEU A 16 0.25 10.36 14.57
N LEU A 17 0.73 9.35 13.84
CA LEU A 17 0.44 9.19 12.42
C LEU A 17 -1.06 9.06 12.17
N ILE A 18 -1.74 8.18 12.92
CA ILE A 18 -3.17 7.93 12.77
C ILE A 18 -3.98 9.21 13.02
N HIS A 19 -3.66 9.95 14.08
CA HIS A 19 -4.28 11.25 14.37
C HIS A 19 -4.01 12.27 13.27
N THR A 20 -2.79 12.30 12.70
CA THR A 20 -2.43 13.25 11.66
C THR A 20 -3.20 12.97 10.36
N ILE A 21 -3.27 11.71 9.92
CA ILE A 21 -4.05 11.33 8.72
C ILE A 21 -5.54 11.67 8.92
N ASN A 22 -6.11 11.33 10.08
CA ASN A 22 -7.49 11.69 10.40
C ASN A 22 -7.73 13.21 10.38
N ASN A 23 -6.76 14.01 10.82
CA ASN A 23 -6.87 15.47 10.79
C ASN A 23 -6.79 16.01 9.36
N PHE A 24 -5.95 15.42 8.50
CA PHE A 24 -5.91 15.77 7.09
C PHE A 24 -7.25 15.50 6.42
N GLU A 25 -7.83 14.32 6.58
CA GLU A 25 -9.15 13.98 6.04
C GLU A 25 -10.26 14.94 6.52
N LYS A 26 -10.22 15.40 7.78
CA LYS A 26 -11.17 16.42 8.27
C LYS A 26 -10.98 17.78 7.62
N THR A 27 -9.74 18.12 7.27
CA THR A 27 -9.38 19.41 6.68
C THR A 27 -9.78 19.48 5.20
N THR A 28 -9.90 18.34 4.52
CA THR A 28 -10.23 18.26 3.09
C THR A 28 -11.74 18.41 2.79
N HIS A 29 -12.53 18.93 3.73
CA HIS A 29 -13.96 19.28 3.58
C HIS A 29 -14.83 18.23 2.84
N SER A 30 -14.71 16.96 3.20
CA SER A 30 -15.51 15.85 2.65
C SER A 30 -15.12 15.34 1.27
N SER A 31 -13.89 15.59 0.81
CA SER A 31 -13.37 14.97 -0.42
C SER A 31 -13.05 13.48 -0.28
N ASN A 32 -13.26 12.90 0.91
CA ASN A 32 -13.22 11.44 1.17
C ASN A 32 -11.92 10.81 0.64
N VAL A 33 -10.78 11.51 0.79
CA VAL A 33 -9.52 11.18 0.13
C VAL A 33 -9.05 9.80 0.55
N ASP A 34 -9.08 9.54 1.85
CA ASP A 34 -8.72 8.23 2.40
C ASP A 34 -9.66 7.13 1.89
N VAL A 35 -10.97 7.39 1.85
CA VAL A 35 -11.97 6.40 1.42
C VAL A 35 -11.76 6.03 -0.05
N VAL A 36 -11.53 7.01 -0.91
CA VAL A 36 -11.27 6.80 -2.34
C VAL A 36 -9.95 6.05 -2.53
N LEU A 37 -8.89 6.44 -1.80
CA LEU A 37 -7.60 5.73 -1.85
C LEU A 37 -7.72 4.27 -1.42
N ILE A 38 -8.38 4.01 -0.29
CA ILE A 38 -8.59 2.65 0.21
C ILE A 38 -9.42 1.82 -0.78
N SER A 39 -10.45 2.43 -1.37
CA SER A 39 -11.29 1.79 -2.39
C SER A 39 -10.48 1.43 -3.64
N ASP A 40 -9.59 2.32 -4.10
CA ASP A 40 -8.71 2.07 -5.23
C ASP A 40 -7.71 0.94 -4.93
N ILE A 41 -7.10 0.94 -3.74
CA ILE A 41 -6.21 -0.14 -3.29
C ILE A 41 -6.96 -1.47 -3.30
N TRP A 42 -8.15 -1.51 -2.70
CA TRP A 42 -8.95 -2.73 -2.63
C TRP A 42 -9.34 -3.24 -4.03
N LYS A 43 -9.84 -2.36 -4.89
CA LYS A 43 -10.23 -2.69 -6.27
C LYS A 43 -9.05 -3.21 -7.08
N LYS A 44 -7.88 -2.54 -7.01
CA LYS A 44 -6.67 -2.96 -7.73
C LYS A 44 -6.15 -4.29 -7.20
N SER A 45 -6.07 -4.44 -5.88
CA SER A 45 -5.69 -5.69 -5.22
C SER A 45 -6.55 -6.86 -5.67
N HIS A 46 -7.88 -6.71 -5.56
CA HIS A 46 -8.82 -7.75 -5.96
C HIS A 46 -8.72 -8.10 -7.45
N ASN A 47 -8.58 -7.09 -8.32
CA ASN A 47 -8.38 -7.31 -9.75
C ASN A 47 -7.07 -8.07 -10.06
N CYS A 48 -5.99 -7.80 -9.34
CA CYS A 48 -4.73 -8.54 -9.50
C CYS A 48 -4.88 -10.00 -9.07
N ILE A 49 -5.48 -10.25 -7.89
CA ILE A 49 -5.71 -11.61 -7.39
C ILE A 49 -6.58 -12.41 -8.36
N LYS A 50 -7.67 -11.81 -8.86
CA LYS A 50 -8.55 -12.44 -9.86
C LYS A 50 -7.80 -12.77 -11.16
N LYS A 51 -6.92 -11.89 -11.64
CA LYS A 51 -6.10 -12.12 -12.84
C LYS A 51 -5.04 -13.21 -12.65
N LEU A 52 -4.60 -13.47 -11.41
CA LEU A 52 -3.76 -14.63 -11.10
C LEU A 52 -4.54 -15.96 -11.13
N GLY A 53 -5.86 -15.92 -11.31
CA GLY A 53 -6.72 -17.10 -11.20
C GLY A 53 -6.96 -17.54 -9.76
N LEU A 54 -6.68 -16.67 -8.78
CA LEU A 54 -6.87 -16.93 -7.36
C LEU A 54 -8.12 -16.22 -6.85
N ASP A 55 -8.63 -16.69 -5.71
CA ASP A 55 -9.70 -16.04 -4.96
C ASP A 55 -9.17 -15.60 -3.59
N SER A 56 -9.35 -14.33 -3.25
CA SER A 56 -8.97 -13.77 -1.94
C SER A 56 -9.69 -14.41 -0.75
N THR A 57 -10.79 -15.14 -0.98
CA THR A 57 -11.55 -15.84 0.07
C THR A 57 -11.10 -17.27 0.32
N ASP A 58 -10.40 -17.88 -0.64
CA ASP A 58 -9.97 -19.29 -0.59
C ASP A 58 -8.45 -19.47 -0.67
N SER A 59 -7.72 -18.40 -1.01
CA SER A 59 -6.26 -18.41 -1.09
C SER A 59 -5.62 -17.83 0.18
N THR A 60 -4.62 -18.52 0.68
CA THR A 60 -3.78 -18.05 1.78
C THR A 60 -2.85 -16.91 1.31
N PRO A 61 -2.38 -16.06 2.24
CA PRO A 61 -1.40 -15.02 1.92
C PRO A 61 -0.12 -15.57 1.27
N ARG A 62 0.33 -16.75 1.70
CA ARG A 62 1.52 -17.43 1.18
C ARG A 62 1.33 -17.85 -0.27
N GLU A 63 0.18 -18.42 -0.61
CA GLU A 63 -0.14 -18.82 -1.98
C GLU A 63 -0.19 -17.62 -2.91
N ILE A 64 -0.80 -16.51 -2.49
CA ILE A 64 -0.85 -15.29 -3.30
C ILE A 64 0.57 -14.74 -3.54
N TYR A 65 1.40 -14.70 -2.50
CA TYR A 65 2.80 -14.27 -2.64
C TYR A 65 3.59 -15.18 -3.59
N GLN A 66 3.46 -16.51 -3.44
CA GLN A 66 4.15 -17.47 -4.29
C GLN A 66 3.65 -17.43 -5.73
N ALA A 67 2.36 -17.19 -5.95
CA ALA A 67 1.82 -16.97 -7.28
C ALA A 67 2.39 -15.69 -7.91
N LEU A 68 2.44 -14.59 -7.16
CA LEU A 68 2.95 -13.29 -7.63
C LEU A 68 4.43 -13.36 -8.04
N ILE A 69 5.30 -13.94 -7.21
CA ILE A 69 6.76 -13.99 -7.47
C ILE A 69 7.12 -14.87 -8.67
N ASN A 70 6.28 -15.86 -8.97
CA ASN A 70 6.46 -16.81 -10.05
C ASN A 70 5.63 -16.48 -11.30
N TYR A 71 4.78 -15.47 -11.24
CA TYR A 71 3.96 -15.07 -12.39
C TYR A 71 4.83 -14.51 -13.52
N SER A 72 4.79 -15.17 -14.68
CA SER A 72 5.67 -14.87 -15.82
C SER A 72 5.49 -13.44 -16.36
N ASP A 73 4.25 -12.94 -16.34
CA ASP A 73 3.91 -11.59 -16.81
C ASP A 73 3.55 -10.61 -15.68
N ALA A 74 4.30 -10.67 -14.58
CA ALA A 74 4.07 -9.83 -13.40
C ALA A 74 4.10 -8.33 -13.76
N LYS A 75 4.90 -7.93 -14.76
CA LYS A 75 5.01 -6.53 -15.19
C LYS A 75 3.70 -5.98 -15.74
N ASN A 76 3.02 -6.74 -16.61
CA ASN A 76 1.74 -6.27 -17.16
C ASN A 76 0.60 -6.42 -16.14
N LEU A 77 0.63 -7.48 -15.33
CA LEU A 77 -0.35 -7.71 -14.27
C LEU A 77 -0.39 -6.54 -13.27
N LEU A 78 0.79 -6.10 -12.82
CA LEU A 78 0.97 -5.15 -11.71
C LEU A 78 1.13 -3.70 -12.18
N LYS A 79 0.81 -3.42 -13.45
CA LYS A 79 0.84 -2.08 -14.00
C LYS A 79 -0.07 -1.16 -13.18
N ASN A 80 0.44 0.00 -12.76
CA ASN A 80 -0.27 0.99 -11.94
C ASN A 80 -0.65 0.48 -10.53
N CYS A 81 0.03 -0.54 -10.01
CA CYS A 81 -0.20 -1.12 -8.68
C CYS A 81 0.96 -0.86 -7.71
N GLU A 82 1.80 0.14 -7.98
CA GLU A 82 3.05 0.40 -7.26
C GLU A 82 2.83 0.70 -5.77
N TYR A 83 1.73 1.37 -5.41
CA TYR A 83 1.33 1.69 -4.03
C TYR A 83 0.35 0.68 -3.42
N VAL A 84 0.01 -0.38 -4.16
CA VAL A 84 -1.05 -1.30 -3.78
C VAL A 84 -0.45 -2.48 -3.04
N ALA A 85 -1.20 -2.96 -2.04
CA ALA A 85 -0.89 -4.19 -1.34
C ALA A 85 -2.15 -5.05 -1.21
N VAL A 86 -1.95 -6.37 -1.16
CA VAL A 86 -2.97 -7.32 -0.74
C VAL A 86 -2.88 -7.44 0.78
N ALA A 87 -3.98 -7.15 1.48
CA ALA A 87 -4.06 -7.30 2.94
C ALA A 87 -5.06 -8.41 3.28
N ILE A 88 -4.59 -9.50 3.92
CA ILE A 88 -5.40 -10.65 4.33
C ILE A 88 -5.03 -11.02 5.76
N GLY A 89 -5.99 -11.03 6.68
CA GLY A 89 -5.71 -11.17 8.11
C GLY A 89 -4.79 -10.04 8.58
N ASP A 90 -3.65 -10.37 9.18
CA ASP A 90 -2.57 -9.42 9.54
C ASP A 90 -1.47 -9.31 8.48
N GLU A 91 -1.51 -10.17 7.46
CA GLU A 91 -0.48 -10.23 6.43
C GLU A 91 -0.69 -9.19 5.34
N ILE A 92 0.42 -8.62 4.88
CA ILE A 92 0.46 -7.63 3.79
C ILE A 92 1.40 -8.14 2.71
N ILE A 93 0.98 -8.13 1.46
CA ILE A 93 1.78 -8.57 0.30
C ILE A 93 1.88 -7.40 -0.68
N SER A 94 3.10 -7.04 -1.06
CA SER A 94 3.36 -5.97 -2.00
C SER A 94 2.91 -6.37 -3.42
N LEU A 95 2.21 -5.46 -4.11
CA LEU A 95 1.98 -5.54 -5.55
C LEU A 95 2.98 -4.68 -6.34
N ASN A 96 4.01 -4.16 -5.67
CA ASN A 96 5.08 -3.42 -6.32
C ASN A 96 6.10 -4.38 -6.94
N ILE A 97 6.33 -4.24 -8.24
CA ILE A 97 7.25 -5.10 -8.97
C ILE A 97 8.70 -5.03 -8.49
N LYS A 98 9.12 -3.90 -7.89
CA LYS A 98 10.48 -3.77 -7.35
C LYS A 98 10.66 -4.62 -6.10
N ASP A 99 9.65 -4.66 -5.23
CA ASP A 99 9.66 -5.53 -4.05
C ASP A 99 9.73 -7.00 -4.49
N LEU A 100 8.86 -7.43 -5.41
CA LEU A 100 8.86 -8.83 -5.89
C LEU A 100 10.16 -9.24 -6.58
N LYS A 101 10.79 -8.32 -7.34
CA LYS A 101 12.09 -8.56 -7.97
C LYS A 101 13.20 -8.69 -6.93
N GLN A 102 13.18 -7.84 -5.90
CA GLN A 102 14.14 -7.91 -4.81
C GLN A 102 13.98 -9.23 -4.05
N ASP A 103 12.75 -9.61 -3.71
CA ASP A 103 12.44 -10.86 -3.01
C ASP A 103 12.92 -12.07 -3.81
N LYS A 104 12.70 -12.06 -5.12
CA LYS A 104 13.16 -13.12 -6.02
C LYS A 104 14.68 -13.19 -6.11
N ALA A 105 15.34 -12.04 -6.24
CA ALA A 105 16.81 -11.96 -6.29
C ALA A 105 17.45 -12.46 -4.99
N ASN A 106 16.83 -12.17 -3.86
CA ASN A 106 17.31 -12.55 -2.53
C ASN A 106 16.84 -13.93 -2.08
N SER A 107 16.09 -14.67 -2.92
CA SER A 107 15.42 -15.93 -2.53
C SER A 107 14.65 -15.82 -1.20
N SER A 108 13.98 -14.68 -1.01
CA SER A 108 13.29 -14.35 0.24
C SER A 108 12.07 -15.24 0.46
N THR A 109 11.92 -15.76 1.68
CA THR A 109 10.70 -16.44 2.09
C THR A 109 9.56 -15.44 2.23
N PHE A 110 8.34 -15.95 2.40
CA PHE A 110 7.16 -15.11 2.65
C PHE A 110 7.38 -14.16 3.84
N GLU A 111 8.00 -14.63 4.91
CA GLU A 111 8.27 -13.85 6.13
C GLU A 111 9.29 -12.73 5.92
N MET A 112 10.19 -12.90 4.94
CA MET A 112 11.26 -11.95 4.62
C MET A 112 10.92 -11.06 3.43
N ARG A 113 9.69 -11.14 2.91
CA ARG A 113 9.24 -10.37 1.74
C ARG A 113 9.36 -8.86 1.95
N SER A 114 9.70 -8.16 0.89
CA SER A 114 9.85 -6.71 0.90
C SER A 114 8.50 -6.02 0.80
N LEU A 115 8.34 -4.97 1.59
CA LEU A 115 7.24 -4.00 1.51
C LEU A 115 7.75 -2.57 1.26
N HIS A 116 9.06 -2.41 1.10
CA HIS A 116 9.74 -1.11 1.14
C HIS A 116 9.31 -0.21 -0.02
N PHE A 117 9.38 -0.70 -1.26
CA PHE A 117 9.04 0.11 -2.43
C PHE A 117 7.55 0.41 -2.51
N MET A 118 6.70 -0.53 -2.10
CA MET A 118 5.26 -0.31 -1.99
C MET A 118 4.94 0.79 -0.98
N ARG A 119 5.54 0.77 0.21
CA ARG A 119 5.29 1.80 1.22
C ARG A 119 5.76 3.18 0.76
N GLN A 120 6.91 3.27 0.07
CA GLN A 120 7.35 4.54 -0.53
C GLN A 120 6.37 5.04 -1.60
N ALA A 121 5.88 4.16 -2.47
CA ALA A 121 4.88 4.51 -3.46
C ALA A 121 3.55 4.94 -2.82
N LEU A 122 3.13 4.27 -1.73
CA LEU A 122 1.94 4.63 -0.97
C LEU A 122 2.07 6.01 -0.31
N LEU A 123 3.23 6.34 0.26
CA LEU A 123 3.49 7.70 0.76
C LEU A 123 3.33 8.75 -0.35
N ASN A 124 3.92 8.50 -1.53
CA ASN A 124 3.81 9.42 -2.67
C ASN A 124 2.36 9.58 -3.12
N GLU A 125 1.58 8.49 -3.15
CA GLU A 125 0.17 8.52 -3.53
C GLU A 125 -0.68 9.29 -2.51
N ILE A 126 -0.46 9.06 -1.21
CA ILE A 126 -1.12 9.80 -0.12
C ILE A 126 -0.81 11.29 -0.26
N GLU A 127 0.47 11.65 -0.43
CA GLU A 127 0.91 13.03 -0.63
C GLU A 127 0.22 13.66 -1.84
N ALA A 128 0.27 13.02 -3.00
CA ALA A 128 -0.33 13.54 -4.23
C ALA A 128 -1.84 13.81 -4.07
N ARG A 129 -2.59 12.89 -3.45
CA ARG A 129 -4.04 13.04 -3.27
C ARG A 129 -4.41 14.14 -2.29
N TYR A 130 -3.65 14.29 -1.20
CA TYR A 130 -3.88 15.35 -0.23
C TYR A 130 -3.47 16.74 -0.75
N VAL A 131 -2.43 16.82 -1.59
CA VAL A 131 -2.06 18.08 -2.29
C VAL A 131 -3.19 18.54 -3.20
N VAL A 132 -3.78 17.63 -3.98
CA VAL A 132 -4.93 17.95 -4.86
C VAL A 132 -6.15 18.39 -4.06
N SER A 133 -6.35 17.83 -2.86
CA SER A 133 -7.50 18.09 -2.00
C SER A 133 -7.32 19.30 -1.07
N SER A 134 -6.39 20.21 -1.39
CA SER A 134 -6.15 21.49 -0.71
C SER A 134 -5.67 21.42 0.74
N VAL A 135 -5.02 20.32 1.16
CA VAL A 135 -4.32 20.31 2.46
C VAL A 135 -3.14 21.28 2.43
N SER A 136 -2.89 21.97 3.54
CA SER A 136 -1.70 22.81 3.73
C SER A 136 -0.43 22.03 3.35
N ARG A 137 0.23 22.48 2.28
CA ARG A 137 1.43 21.82 1.72
C ARG A 137 2.55 21.71 2.76
N ASP A 138 2.69 22.69 3.66
CA ASP A 138 3.76 22.70 4.66
C ASP A 138 3.57 21.59 5.71
N LYS A 139 2.34 21.42 6.24
CA LYS A 139 2.04 20.35 7.20
C LYS A 139 2.19 18.96 6.57
N LEU A 140 1.74 18.83 5.33
CA LEU A 140 1.86 17.58 4.57
C LEU A 140 3.33 17.26 4.29
N ALA A 141 4.13 18.24 3.85
CA ALA A 141 5.56 18.06 3.59
C ALA A 141 6.34 17.68 4.85
N GLN A 142 6.00 18.27 6.01
CA GLN A 142 6.61 17.89 7.30
C GLN A 142 6.30 16.44 7.67
N LEU A 143 5.03 16.00 7.55
CA LEU A 143 4.66 14.61 7.79
C LEU A 143 5.38 13.66 6.83
N MET A 144 5.39 13.97 5.53
CA MET A 144 6.00 13.12 4.50
C MET A 144 7.51 13.00 4.70
N LYS A 145 8.19 14.10 5.03
CA LYS A 145 9.61 14.07 5.38
C LYS A 145 9.86 13.16 6.59
N TRP A 146 9.06 13.29 7.65
CA TRP A 146 9.20 12.47 8.84
C TRP A 146 8.93 10.98 8.57
N LEU A 147 7.91 10.65 7.74
CA LEU A 147 7.58 9.27 7.36
C LEU A 147 8.68 8.63 6.50
N ARG A 148 9.24 9.36 5.53
CA ARG A 148 10.30 8.83 4.64
C ARG A 148 11.57 8.42 5.38
N HIS A 149 11.84 8.99 6.55
CA HIS A 149 12.98 8.58 7.38
C HIS A 149 12.71 7.33 8.24
N ARG A 150 11.47 6.83 8.27
CA ARG A 150 11.01 5.78 9.19
C ARG A 150 10.39 4.56 8.49
N ILE A 151 10.44 4.51 7.15
CA ILE A 151 9.93 3.44 6.27
C ILE A 151 11.07 2.92 5.40
#